data_AF-A0A318Z5Y6-F1
#
_entry.id   AF-A0A318Z5Y6-F1
#
_cell.length_a   1.000
_cell.length_b   1.000
_cell.length_c   1.000
_cell.angle_alpha   90.00
_cell.angle_beta   90.00
_cell.angle_gamma   90.00
#
_symmetry.space_group_name_H-M   'P 1'
#
loop_
_entity.id
_entity.type
_entity.pdbx_description
1 polymer ?
#
loop_
_entity_poly.entity_id
_entity_poly.type
_entity_poly.pdbx_seq_one_letter_code
_entity_poly.pdbx_strand_id
1 'polypeptide(L)'
;MSEPETSLHCHADADAHFRRKPSAFRSTISRDPDAEFPAQENRYVLYLNYGCPWAHRTNLGLEGWFFLTPIMKADTRSPCWLWDSQKETIVNDESGEIIRMFYTEFDELLPYELREANHPSGGYFPPHLRVEIDAMTE
;
A
#
# COMPACT_ATOMS: atom_id res chain seq x y z
N MET A 1 17.77 -25.04 33.24
CA MET A 1 17.44 -24.81 31.82
C MET A 1 17.63 -23.33 31.59
N SER A 2 18.77 -22.93 31.05
CA SER A 2 19.07 -21.52 30.75
C SER A 2 18.21 -21.07 29.56
N GLU A 3 17.44 -20.01 29.75
CA GLU A 3 16.74 -19.35 28.64
C GLU A 3 17.75 -18.93 27.57
N PRO A 4 17.46 -19.08 26.27
CA PRO A 4 18.33 -18.55 25.24
C PRO A 4 18.32 -17.02 25.35
N GLU A 5 19.48 -16.42 25.62
CA GLU A 5 19.67 -14.97 25.52
C GLU A 5 19.21 -14.54 24.13
N THR A 6 18.05 -13.89 24.07
CA THR A 6 17.55 -13.30 22.83
C THR A 6 18.47 -12.13 22.55
N SER A 7 19.42 -12.31 21.64
CA SER A 7 20.35 -11.25 21.24
C SER A 7 19.56 -10.01 20.85
N LEU A 8 19.76 -8.92 21.60
CA LEU A 8 19.11 -7.63 21.38
C LEU A 8 19.37 -7.09 19.95
N HIS A 9 20.39 -7.61 19.28
CA HIS A 9 20.86 -7.19 17.97
C HIS A 9 20.46 -8.15 16.84
N CYS A 10 19.47 -9.03 17.04
CA CYS A 10 19.02 -9.99 16.03
C CYS A 10 18.58 -9.38 14.69
N HIS A 11 18.33 -8.07 14.65
CA HIS A 11 17.95 -7.31 13.46
C HIS A 11 19.04 -6.35 12.95
N ALA A 12 20.17 -6.24 13.66
CA ALA A 12 21.31 -5.44 13.21
C ALA A 12 22.31 -6.30 12.44
N ASP A 13 22.96 -5.70 11.45
CA ASP A 13 24.09 -6.32 10.77
C ASP A 13 25.32 -6.38 11.70
N ALA A 14 26.38 -7.07 11.26
CA ALA A 14 27.61 -7.24 12.05
C ALA A 14 28.31 -5.90 12.41
N ASP A 15 28.00 -4.82 11.69
CA ASP A 15 28.48 -3.46 11.94
C ASP A 15 27.53 -2.64 12.82
N ALA A 16 26.57 -3.30 13.49
CA ALA A 16 25.53 -2.71 14.34
C ALA A 16 24.54 -1.78 13.62
N HIS A 17 24.64 -1.63 12.29
CA HIS A 17 23.65 -0.89 11.52
C HIS A 17 22.39 -1.73 11.30
N PHE A 18 21.23 -1.12 11.52
CA PHE A 18 19.96 -1.67 11.05
C PHE A 18 19.74 -1.27 9.60
N ARG A 19 19.64 -2.24 8.70
CA ARG A 19 19.30 -2.03 7.29
C ARG A 19 17.92 -2.62 7.02
N ARG A 20 16.98 -1.77 6.60
CA ARG A 20 15.63 -2.22 6.26
C ARG A 20 15.71 -3.18 5.07
N LYS A 21 15.09 -4.34 5.20
CA LYS A 21 14.94 -5.25 4.06
C LYS A 21 14.06 -4.56 3.00
N PRO A 22 14.47 -4.54 1.72
CA PRO A 22 13.63 -4.00 0.67
C PRO A 22 12.37 -4.84 0.51
N SER A 23 11.31 -4.22 0.00
CA SER A 23 10.08 -4.91 -0.39
C SER A 23 10.37 -5.92 -1.51
N ALA A 24 9.71 -7.08 -1.44
CA ALA A 24 9.97 -8.20 -2.35
C ALA A 24 8.95 -8.30 -3.50
N PHE A 25 7.75 -7.74 -3.32
CA PHE A 25 6.66 -7.78 -4.28
C PHE A 25 6.36 -6.37 -4.79
N ARG A 26 6.50 -6.18 -6.11
CA ARG A 26 6.45 -4.85 -6.76
C ARG A 26 5.54 -4.83 -7.99
N SER A 27 4.59 -5.74 -8.09
CA SER A 27 3.63 -5.74 -9.19
C SER A 27 2.66 -4.57 -9.05
N THR A 28 2.06 -4.17 -10.16
CA THR A 28 1.21 -2.98 -10.24
C THR A 28 -0.19 -3.36 -10.73
N ILE A 29 -1.21 -2.78 -10.10
CA ILE A 29 -2.59 -2.82 -10.60
C ILE A 29 -2.70 -1.85 -11.77
N SER A 30 -3.53 -2.16 -12.76
CA SER A 30 -3.79 -1.24 -13.87
C SER A 30 -5.26 -1.14 -14.18
N ARG A 31 -5.71 0.03 -14.63
CA ARG A 31 -7.03 0.23 -15.24
C ARG A 31 -7.27 -0.55 -16.54
N ASP A 32 -6.21 -1.01 -17.20
CA ASP A 32 -6.32 -1.80 -18.42
C ASP A 32 -6.96 -3.17 -18.09
N PRO A 33 -8.12 -3.54 -18.70
CA PRO A 33 -8.76 -4.83 -18.50
C PRO A 33 -7.86 -6.04 -18.83
N ASP A 34 -6.89 -5.86 -19.74
CA ASP A 34 -6.00 -6.91 -20.21
C ASP A 34 -4.69 -7.00 -19.39
N ALA A 35 -4.52 -6.17 -18.37
CA ALA A 35 -3.35 -6.21 -17.51
C ALA A 35 -3.24 -7.51 -16.69
N GLU A 36 -2.06 -7.77 -16.13
CA GLU A 36 -1.88 -8.91 -15.22
C GLU A 36 -2.77 -8.77 -13.97
N PHE A 37 -2.87 -7.56 -13.43
CA PHE A 37 -3.70 -7.22 -12.28
C PHE A 37 -4.64 -6.05 -12.65
N PRO A 38 -5.76 -6.29 -13.33
CA PRO A 38 -6.72 -5.25 -13.68
C PRO A 38 -7.44 -4.71 -12.44
N ALA A 39 -7.73 -3.42 -12.40
CA ALA A 39 -8.50 -2.77 -11.35
C ALA A 39 -9.95 -3.28 -11.40
N GLN A 40 -10.33 -4.07 -10.39
CA GLN A 40 -11.62 -4.74 -10.31
C GLN A 40 -12.17 -4.65 -8.89
N GLU A 41 -13.46 -4.39 -8.76
CA GLU A 41 -14.16 -4.43 -7.48
C GLU A 41 -14.10 -5.83 -6.87
N ASN A 42 -13.99 -5.91 -5.53
CA ASN A 42 -14.02 -7.16 -4.76
C ASN A 42 -12.94 -8.21 -5.11
N ARG A 43 -11.89 -7.86 -5.85
CA ARG A 43 -10.77 -8.78 -6.16
C ARG A 43 -9.62 -8.70 -5.16
N TYR A 44 -9.29 -7.49 -4.73
CA TYR A 44 -8.09 -7.23 -3.93
C TYR A 44 -8.40 -7.15 -2.44
N VAL A 45 -7.45 -7.57 -1.63
CA VAL A 45 -7.51 -7.50 -0.17
C VAL A 45 -6.26 -6.78 0.30
N LEU A 46 -6.43 -5.69 1.05
CA LEU A 46 -5.33 -4.97 1.65
C LEU A 46 -5.21 -5.44 3.10
N TYR A 47 -4.13 -6.14 3.45
CA TYR A 47 -3.88 -6.39 4.87
C TYR A 47 -3.03 -5.29 5.47
N LEU A 48 -3.42 -4.86 6.67
CA LEU A 48 -2.82 -3.72 7.36
C LEU A 48 -2.56 -4.04 8.82
N ASN A 49 -1.39 -3.64 9.28
CA ASN A 49 -1.14 -3.49 10.70
C ASN A 49 -1.46 -2.06 11.14
N TYR A 50 -2.50 -1.86 11.95
CA TYR A 50 -2.89 -0.53 12.44
C TYR A 50 -1.81 0.18 13.28
N GLY A 51 -0.89 -0.58 13.89
CA GLY A 51 0.23 -0.01 14.64
C GLY A 51 1.43 0.39 13.76
N CYS A 52 1.39 0.10 12.46
CA CYS A 52 2.49 0.34 11.53
C CYS A 52 2.36 1.71 10.85
N PRO A 53 3.37 2.61 10.95
CA PRO A 53 3.31 3.92 10.31
C PRO A 53 3.28 3.84 8.78
N TRP A 54 3.89 2.82 8.18
CA TRP A 54 3.86 2.62 6.72
C TRP A 54 2.48 2.20 6.21
N ALA A 55 1.78 1.36 6.97
CA ALA A 55 0.41 0.89 6.70
C ALA A 55 -0.63 1.98 6.98
N HIS A 56 -0.32 2.87 7.92
CA HIS A 56 -1.18 4.00 8.26
C HIS A 56 -1.36 4.94 7.05
N ARG A 57 -0.35 5.07 6.18
CA ARG A 57 -0.45 5.86 4.93
C ARG A 57 -1.62 5.40 4.07
N THR A 58 -1.70 4.10 3.82
CA THR A 58 -2.79 3.50 3.03
C THR A 58 -4.14 3.60 3.75
N ASN A 59 -4.18 3.63 5.09
CA ASN A 59 -5.42 3.80 5.83
C ASN A 59 -5.99 5.23 5.71
N LEU A 60 -5.14 6.27 5.76
CA LEU A 60 -5.56 7.67 5.65
C LEU A 60 -6.08 8.04 4.25
N GLY A 61 -5.49 7.48 3.20
CA GLY A 61 -5.94 7.71 1.83
C GLY A 61 -7.33 7.16 1.52
N LEU A 62 -7.88 6.30 2.40
CA LEU A 62 -9.10 5.53 2.18
C LEU A 62 -10.31 6.05 2.98
N GLU A 63 -10.24 7.22 3.64
CA GLU A 63 -11.34 7.77 4.46
C GLU A 63 -12.66 8.01 3.69
N GLY A 64 -12.69 7.85 2.36
CA GLY A 64 -13.91 7.81 1.52
C GLY A 64 -14.18 6.47 0.79
N TRP A 65 -13.26 5.51 0.88
CA TRP A 65 -13.24 4.30 0.04
C TRP A 65 -13.92 3.09 0.68
N PHE A 66 -14.55 3.27 1.84
CA PHE A 66 -15.15 2.19 2.63
C PHE A 66 -16.23 1.39 1.87
N PHE A 67 -16.80 1.97 0.81
CA PHE A 67 -17.84 1.35 -0.02
C PHE A 67 -17.31 0.64 -1.27
N LEU A 68 -16.04 0.85 -1.64
CA LEU A 68 -15.39 0.23 -2.79
C LEU A 68 -14.21 -0.58 -2.30
N THR A 69 -14.50 -1.84 -2.03
CA THR A 69 -13.67 -2.78 -1.30
C THR A 69 -12.39 -3.15 -2.05
N PRO A 70 -11.22 -2.81 -1.47
CA PRO A 70 -10.33 -3.81 -0.95
C PRO A 70 -10.81 -4.18 0.46
N ILE A 71 -11.07 -5.46 0.71
CA ILE A 71 -11.39 -5.91 2.06
C ILE A 71 -10.16 -5.60 2.92
N MET A 72 -10.24 -4.57 3.76
CA MET A 72 -9.17 -4.29 4.71
C MET A 72 -9.20 -5.37 5.79
N LYS A 73 -8.13 -6.14 5.87
CA LYS A 73 -7.98 -7.15 6.92
C LYS A 73 -6.88 -6.73 7.88
N ALA A 74 -7.23 -6.65 9.16
CA ALA A 74 -6.23 -6.43 10.20
C ALA A 74 -5.26 -7.61 10.23
N ASP A 75 -3.97 -7.34 10.04
CA ASP A 75 -2.88 -8.30 10.23
C ASP A 75 -1.81 -7.65 11.10
N THR A 76 -1.45 -8.28 12.20
CA THR A 76 -0.43 -7.77 13.12
C THR A 76 0.98 -8.23 12.76
N ARG A 77 1.14 -9.15 11.80
CA ARG A 77 2.42 -9.80 11.49
C ARG A 77 3.22 -9.07 10.40
N SER A 78 2.53 -8.46 9.45
CA SER A 78 3.14 -7.78 8.30
C SER A 78 2.77 -6.30 8.29
N PRO A 79 3.67 -5.39 7.87
CA PRO A 79 3.37 -3.96 7.86
C PRO A 79 2.16 -3.65 6.97
N CYS A 80 2.27 -3.92 5.66
CA CYS A 80 1.14 -3.88 4.73
C CYS A 80 1.49 -4.68 3.47
N TRP A 81 0.51 -5.34 2.87
CA TRP A 81 0.64 -6.01 1.58
C TRP A 81 -0.72 -6.08 0.88
N LEU A 82 -0.66 -6.03 -0.44
CA LEU A 82 -1.81 -6.10 -1.34
C LEU A 82 -1.91 -7.52 -1.89
N TRP A 83 -3.05 -8.16 -1.67
CA TRP A 83 -3.32 -9.54 -2.05
C TRP A 83 -4.37 -9.63 -3.15
N ASP A 84 -4.10 -10.44 -4.16
CA ASP A 84 -5.07 -10.81 -5.20
C ASP A 84 -5.77 -12.11 -4.82
N SER A 85 -7.08 -12.05 -4.59
CA SER A 85 -7.88 -13.23 -4.22
C SER A 85 -8.15 -14.18 -5.39
N GLN A 86 -8.08 -13.72 -6.64
CA GLN A 86 -8.31 -14.58 -7.82
C GLN A 86 -7.07 -15.39 -8.17
N LYS A 87 -5.89 -14.78 -8.04
CA LYS A 87 -4.59 -15.43 -8.33
C LYS A 87 -3.91 -16.04 -7.12
N GLU A 88 -4.47 -15.80 -5.93
CA GLU A 88 -3.92 -16.23 -4.63
C GLU A 88 -2.44 -15.85 -4.48
N THR A 89 -2.12 -14.58 -4.75
CA THR A 89 -0.74 -14.07 -4.70
C THR A 89 -0.64 -12.66 -4.13
N ILE A 90 0.55 -12.31 -3.65
CA ILE A 90 0.89 -10.95 -3.23
C ILE A 90 1.22 -10.13 -4.48
N VAL A 91 0.53 -9.02 -4.64
CA VAL A 91 0.73 -8.07 -5.73
C VAL A 91 1.88 -7.12 -5.37
N ASN A 92 1.78 -6.46 -4.21
CA ASN A 92 2.72 -5.43 -3.81
C ASN A 92 2.84 -5.35 -2.27
N ASP A 93 4.03 -5.13 -1.74
CA ASP A 93 4.28 -4.93 -0.30
C ASP A 93 4.97 -3.60 0.03
N GLU A 94 5.04 -2.66 -0.92
CA GLU A 94 5.55 -1.30 -0.73
C GLU A 94 4.39 -0.29 -0.59
N SER A 95 4.23 0.26 0.61
CA SER A 95 3.07 1.10 0.95
C SER A 95 2.96 2.37 0.10
N GLY A 96 4.11 2.95 -0.28
CA GLY A 96 4.17 4.13 -1.13
C GLY A 96 3.73 3.88 -2.58
N GLU A 97 3.86 2.65 -3.07
CA GLU A 97 3.35 2.26 -4.39
C GLU A 97 1.87 1.89 -4.31
N ILE A 98 1.48 1.13 -3.28
CA ILE A 98 0.08 0.74 -3.03
C ILE A 98 -0.84 1.96 -3.00
N ILE A 99 -0.47 3.00 -2.23
CA ILE A 99 -1.30 4.20 -2.11
C ILE A 99 -1.42 4.96 -3.45
N ARG A 100 -0.33 5.05 -4.23
CA ARG A 100 -0.33 5.70 -5.54
C ARG A 100 -1.20 4.96 -6.55
N MET A 101 -1.11 3.63 -6.58
CA MET A 101 -1.98 2.79 -7.41
C MET A 101 -3.46 3.00 -7.06
N PHE A 102 -3.79 3.16 -5.77
CA PHE A 102 -5.16 3.40 -5.36
C PHE A 102 -5.67 4.76 -5.86
N TYR A 103 -4.86 5.81 -5.78
CA TYR A 103 -5.26 7.13 -6.29
C TYR A 103 -5.51 7.18 -7.80
N THR A 104 -4.90 6.32 -8.61
CA THR A 104 -4.98 6.40 -10.09
C THR A 104 -5.77 5.26 -10.73
N GLU A 105 -5.54 4.03 -10.32
CA GLU A 105 -6.00 2.84 -11.05
C GLU A 105 -7.46 2.49 -10.74
N PHE A 106 -7.90 2.79 -9.51
CA PHE A 106 -9.28 2.57 -9.08
C PHE A 106 -10.15 3.83 -9.18
N ASP A 107 -9.59 4.97 -9.60
CA ASP A 107 -10.27 6.27 -9.62
C ASP A 107 -11.58 6.24 -10.42
N GLU A 108 -11.62 5.50 -11.53
CA GLU A 108 -12.83 5.39 -12.37
C GLU A 108 -13.95 4.58 -11.72
N LEU A 109 -13.60 3.68 -10.80
CA LEU A 109 -14.55 2.87 -10.04
C LEU A 109 -15.19 3.66 -8.89
N LEU A 110 -14.58 4.79 -8.49
CA LEU A 110 -15.12 5.66 -7.45
C LEU A 110 -16.36 6.43 -7.91
N PRO A 111 -17.32 6.71 -6.99
CA PRO A 111 -18.36 7.70 -7.23
C PRO A 111 -17.74 9.03 -7.63
N TYR A 112 -18.41 9.75 -8.53
CA TYR A 112 -17.90 11.00 -9.11
C TYR A 112 -17.30 11.95 -8.06
N GLU A 113 -17.99 12.20 -6.95
CA GLU A 113 -17.53 13.13 -5.90
C GLU A 113 -16.25 12.69 -5.15
N LEU A 114 -15.94 11.39 -5.17
CA LEU A 114 -14.79 10.81 -4.48
C LEU A 114 -13.60 10.58 -5.41
N ARG A 115 -13.75 10.86 -6.70
CA ARG A 115 -12.64 10.77 -7.66
C ARG A 115 -11.58 11.78 -7.30
N GLU A 116 -10.34 11.36 -7.43
CA GLU A 116 -9.17 12.19 -7.16
C GLU A 116 -9.19 13.48 -7.99
N ALA A 117 -9.61 13.37 -9.25
CA ALA A 117 -9.79 14.52 -10.15
C ALA A 117 -10.85 15.53 -9.68
N ASN A 118 -11.80 15.10 -8.85
CA ASN A 118 -12.94 15.90 -8.39
C ASN A 118 -12.78 16.41 -6.96
N HIS A 119 -11.69 16.07 -6.28
CA HIS A 119 -11.41 16.59 -4.95
C HIS A 119 -11.23 18.12 -4.98
N PRO A 120 -11.74 18.88 -3.98
CA PRO A 120 -11.72 20.35 -3.99
C PRO A 120 -10.33 20.99 -4.12
N SER A 121 -9.27 20.22 -3.83
CA SER A 121 -7.86 20.65 -3.90
C SER A 121 -7.06 19.99 -5.02
N GLY A 122 -7.72 19.27 -5.94
CA GLY A 122 -7.07 18.52 -7.02
C GLY A 122 -6.52 17.15 -6.60
N GLY A 123 -7.01 16.61 -5.48
CA GLY A 123 -6.61 15.31 -4.95
C GLY A 123 -5.35 15.34 -4.07
N TYR A 124 -4.93 14.17 -3.62
CA TYR A 124 -3.69 13.91 -2.88
C TYR A 124 -2.45 13.78 -3.77
N PHE A 125 -2.59 13.39 -5.05
CA PHE A 125 -1.46 13.19 -5.98
C PHE A 125 -1.63 13.88 -7.36
N PRO A 126 -1.80 15.22 -7.39
CA PRO A 126 -2.05 15.98 -8.62
C PRO A 126 -0.84 15.99 -9.58
N PRO A 127 -1.05 15.90 -10.91
CA PRO A 127 0.04 15.82 -11.89
C PRO A 127 1.09 16.93 -11.80
N HIS A 128 0.68 18.15 -11.45
CA HIS A 128 1.56 19.33 -11.42
C HIS A 128 2.47 19.40 -10.17
N LEU A 129 2.19 18.64 -9.11
CA LEU A 129 3.02 18.59 -7.89
C LEU A 129 3.81 17.30 -7.75
N ARG A 130 3.63 16.31 -8.63
CA ARG A 130 4.27 14.99 -8.50
C ARG A 130 5.78 15.08 -8.33
N VAL A 131 6.43 15.93 -9.14
CA VAL A 131 7.88 16.14 -9.09
C VAL A 131 8.32 16.66 -7.72
N GLU A 132 7.58 17.58 -7.12
CA GLU A 132 7.89 18.13 -5.80
C GLU A 132 7.61 17.12 -4.69
N ILE A 133 6.48 16.40 -4.77
CA ILE A 133 6.11 15.35 -3.81
C ILE A 133 7.14 14.23 -3.80
N ASP A 134 7.58 13.77 -4.98
CA ASP A 134 8.56 12.70 -5.10
C ASP A 134 9.91 13.16 -4.54
N ALA A 135 10.35 14.40 -4.83
CA ALA A 135 11.57 14.97 -4.28
C ALA A 135 11.55 15.14 -2.75
N MET A 136 10.38 15.29 -2.13
CA MET A 136 10.23 15.35 -0.67
C MET A 136 10.15 13.96 -0.01
N THR A 137 9.87 12.92 -0.79
CA THR A 137 9.62 11.55 -0.28
C THR A 137 10.87 10.66 -0.37
N GLU A 138 11.81 10.98 -1.26
CA GLU A 138 13.15 10.36 -1.37
C GLU A 138 14.13 10.81 -0.29
#